data_AF-A0A9E1JL55-F1
#
_entry.id   AF-A0A9E1JL55-F1
#
_cell.length_a   1.000
_cell.length_b   1.000
_cell.length_c   1.000
_cell.angle_alpha   90.00
_cell.angle_beta   90.00
_cell.angle_gamma   90.00
#
_symmetry.space_group_name_H-M   'P 1'
#
loop_
_entity.id
_entity.type
_entity.pdbx_description
1 polymer ?
#
loop_
_entity_poly.entity_id
_entity_poly.type
_entity_poly.pdbx_seq_one_letter_code
_entity_poly.pdbx_strand_id
1 'polypeptide(L)'
;MISYQTKTAFEIRNFLLAKETLIVELIQLAKAEVHDEPLIINQYGVLKSLLRREKDFSNKARVKKNATPTEEQILFPVVNELYQILKVPVRGKINQFFIETLESALAVTRSYLNKIPHADL
;
A
#
# COMPACT_ATOMS: atom_id res chain seq x y z
N MET A 1 -14.67 -20.71 -12.17
CA MET A 1 -13.67 -19.74 -12.66
C MET A 1 -14.05 -18.38 -12.11
N ILE A 2 -13.30 -17.81 -11.15
CA ILE A 2 -13.65 -16.51 -10.57
C ILE A 2 -13.33 -15.43 -11.62
N SER A 3 -14.38 -14.78 -12.14
CA SER A 3 -14.25 -13.62 -13.02
C SER A 3 -13.63 -12.46 -12.25
N TYR A 4 -12.67 -11.76 -12.87
CA TYR A 4 -12.16 -10.51 -12.31
C TYR A 4 -13.27 -9.46 -12.35
N GLN A 5 -13.57 -8.86 -11.21
CA GLN A 5 -14.40 -7.66 -11.10
C GLN A 5 -13.45 -6.48 -10.91
N THR A 6 -13.60 -5.49 -11.78
CA THR A 6 -12.87 -4.23 -11.68
C THR A 6 -13.30 -3.47 -10.44
N LYS A 7 -12.37 -2.73 -9.84
CA LYS A 7 -12.62 -1.83 -8.73
C LYS A 7 -13.10 -0.48 -9.24
N THR A 8 -14.14 0.03 -8.59
CA THR A 8 -14.60 1.40 -8.71
C THR A 8 -13.59 2.38 -8.11
N ALA A 9 -13.70 3.67 -8.45
CA ALA A 9 -12.88 4.72 -7.84
C ALA A 9 -13.04 4.75 -6.30
N PHE A 10 -14.26 4.54 -5.80
CA PHE A 10 -14.55 4.45 -4.36
C PHE A 10 -13.82 3.28 -3.70
N GLU A 11 -13.85 2.09 -4.31
CA GLU A 11 -13.13 0.91 -3.78
C GLU A 11 -11.61 1.10 -3.80
N ILE A 12 -11.07 1.72 -4.85
CA ILE A 12 -9.63 2.06 -4.93
C ILE A 12 -9.27 3.07 -3.84
N ARG A 13 -10.10 4.10 -3.64
CA ARG A 13 -9.89 5.10 -2.59
C ARG A 13 -9.87 4.46 -1.20
N ASN A 14 -10.84 3.61 -0.90
CA ASN A 14 -10.91 2.91 0.39
C ASN A 14 -9.74 1.95 0.57
N PHE A 15 -9.30 1.28 -0.50
CA PHE A 15 -8.10 0.45 -0.47
C PHE A 15 -6.87 1.27 -0.08
N LEU A 16 -6.67 2.45 -0.68
CA LEU A 16 -5.53 3.32 -0.39
C LEU A 16 -5.61 3.97 0.99
N LEU A 17 -6.78 4.42 1.42
CA LEU A 17 -6.96 4.92 2.79
C LEU A 17 -6.60 3.86 3.82
N ALA A 18 -7.03 2.61 3.63
CA ALA A 18 -6.66 1.53 4.54
C ALA A 18 -5.14 1.29 4.58
N LYS A 19 -4.41 1.52 3.47
CA LYS A 19 -2.94 1.46 3.46
C LYS A 19 -2.31 2.68 4.12
N GLU A 20 -2.85 3.87 3.88
CA GLU A 20 -2.42 5.08 4.56
C GLU A 20 -2.53 4.93 6.08
N THR A 21 -3.69 4.51 6.59
CA THR A 21 -3.92 4.29 8.02
C THR A 21 -2.89 3.34 8.62
N LEU A 22 -2.68 2.17 7.99
CA LEU A 22 -1.71 1.19 8.48
C LEU A 22 -0.26 1.72 8.44
N ILE A 23 0.10 2.49 7.42
CA ILE A 23 1.44 3.11 7.34
C ILE A 23 1.60 4.16 8.45
N VAL A 24 0.58 4.99 8.70
CA VAL A 24 0.60 5.99 9.77
C VAL A 24 0.73 5.33 11.14
N GLU A 25 -0.04 4.28 11.41
CA GLU A 25 0.06 3.49 12.65
C GLU A 25 1.47 2.92 12.84
N LEU A 26 2.05 2.33 11.80
CA LEU A 26 3.41 1.81 11.82
C LEU A 26 4.45 2.91 12.11
N ILE A 27 4.29 4.11 11.55
CA ILE A 27 5.17 5.26 11.83
C ILE A 27 5.03 5.70 13.29
N GLN A 28 3.80 5.80 13.80
CA GLN A 28 3.54 6.21 15.18
C GLN A 28 4.15 5.21 16.17
N LEU A 29 3.94 3.91 15.93
CA LEU A 29 4.53 2.85 16.73
C LEU A 29 6.06 2.91 16.66
N ALA A 30 6.65 3.04 15.47
CA ALA A 30 8.10 3.09 15.31
C ALA A 30 8.77 4.33 15.94
N LYS A 31 8.04 5.45 16.06
CA LYS A 31 8.51 6.69 16.69
C LYS A 31 8.22 6.77 18.19
N ALA A 32 7.44 5.84 18.75
CA ALA A 32 7.15 5.83 20.17
C ALA A 32 8.44 5.65 20.99
N GLU A 33 8.51 6.26 22.17
CA GLU A 33 9.66 6.17 23.08
C GLU A 33 9.96 4.72 23.49
N VAL A 34 8.90 3.92 23.63
CA VAL A 34 8.96 2.46 23.80
C VAL A 34 8.15 1.83 22.69
N HIS A 35 8.80 1.05 21.83
CA HIS A 35 8.14 0.35 20.73
C HIS A 35 8.21 -1.16 20.87
N ASP A 36 7.05 -1.80 20.67
CA ASP A 36 6.91 -3.25 20.53
C ASP A 36 7.41 -3.68 19.14
N GLU A 37 8.71 -3.95 19.04
CA GLU A 37 9.33 -4.37 17.76
C GLU A 37 8.66 -5.62 17.16
N PRO A 38 8.32 -6.69 17.92
CA PRO A 38 7.55 -7.81 17.39
C PRO A 38 6.23 -7.41 16.72
N LEU A 39 5.45 -6.53 17.36
CA LEU A 39 4.19 -6.03 16.80
C LEU A 39 4.42 -5.27 15.49
N ILE A 40 5.37 -4.34 15.48
CA ILE A 40 5.69 -3.52 14.30
C ILE A 40 6.15 -4.40 13.14
N ILE A 41 7.05 -5.35 13.41
CA ILE A 41 7.56 -6.29 12.39
C ILE A 41 6.42 -7.14 11.82
N ASN A 42 5.51 -7.61 12.67
CA ASN A 42 4.36 -8.40 12.23
C ASN A 42 3.41 -7.57 11.34
N GLN A 43 3.00 -6.38 11.80
CA GLN A 43 2.13 -5.49 11.03
C GLN A 43 2.75 -5.08 9.69
N TYR A 44 4.05 -4.77 9.68
CA TYR A 44 4.80 -4.49 8.46
C TYR A 44 4.85 -5.70 7.52
N GLY A 45 5.05 -6.91 8.05
CA GLY A 45 5.01 -8.16 7.30
C GLY A 45 3.64 -8.41 6.65
N VAL A 46 2.55 -8.13 7.37
CA VAL A 46 1.18 -8.19 6.85
C VAL A 46 0.98 -7.19 5.71
N LEU A 47 1.36 -5.92 5.89
CA LEU A 47 1.27 -4.87 4.86
C LEU A 47 2.00 -5.29 3.57
N LYS A 48 3.24 -5.79 3.69
CA LYS A 48 4.01 -6.29 2.54
C LYS A 48 3.33 -7.44 1.83
N SER A 49 2.76 -8.37 2.58
CA SER A 49 2.10 -9.56 2.02
C SER A 49 0.84 -9.16 1.24
N LEU A 50 0.06 -8.21 1.76
CA LEU A 50 -1.11 -7.64 1.08
C LEU A 50 -0.71 -6.93 -0.22
N LEU A 51 0.31 -6.07 -0.18
CA LEU A 51 0.79 -5.35 -1.36
C LEU A 51 1.37 -6.30 -2.41
N ARG A 52 2.10 -7.34 -1.98
CA ARG A 52 2.60 -8.37 -2.89
C ARG A 52 1.46 -9.08 -3.60
N ARG A 53 0.44 -9.52 -2.86
CA ARG A 53 -0.73 -10.20 -3.43
C ARG A 53 -1.43 -9.31 -4.46
N GLU A 54 -1.65 -8.04 -4.13
CA GLU A 54 -2.31 -7.09 -5.03
C GLU A 54 -1.46 -6.81 -6.27
N LYS A 55 -0.15 -6.66 -6.12
CA LYS A 55 0.80 -6.49 -7.24
C LYS A 55 0.80 -7.70 -8.17
N ASP A 56 0.91 -8.90 -7.60
CA ASP A 56 0.95 -10.15 -8.37
C ASP A 56 -0.39 -10.36 -9.10
N PHE A 57 -1.50 -9.94 -8.48
CA PHE A 57 -2.81 -9.95 -9.10
C PHE A 57 -2.92 -8.95 -10.26
N SER A 58 -2.50 -7.71 -10.04
CA SER A 58 -2.48 -6.61 -11.02
C SER A 58 -1.61 -6.93 -12.25
N ASN A 59 -0.59 -7.78 -12.09
CA ASN A 59 0.29 -8.20 -13.18
C ASN A 59 -0.29 -9.30 -14.08
N LYS A 60 -1.41 -9.93 -13.71
CA LYS A 60 -2.04 -10.96 -14.55
C LYS A 60 -2.56 -10.33 -15.85
N ALA A 61 -2.21 -10.93 -16.99
CA ALA A 61 -2.61 -10.42 -18.31
C ALA A 61 -4.12 -10.18 -18.45
N ARG A 62 -4.94 -11.10 -17.90
CA ARG A 62 -6.41 -10.96 -17.89
C ARG A 62 -6.93 -9.78 -17.05
N VAL A 63 -6.19 -9.39 -16.02
CA VAL A 63 -6.56 -8.25 -15.15
C VAL A 63 -6.26 -6.97 -15.90
N LYS A 64 -5.05 -6.84 -16.47
CA LYS A 64 -4.67 -5.69 -17.30
C LYS A 64 -5.60 -5.48 -18.48
N LYS A 65 -5.98 -6.55 -19.20
CA LYS A 65 -6.88 -6.45 -20.36
C LYS A 65 -8.26 -5.85 -20.03
N ASN A 66 -8.73 -6.08 -18.81
CA ASN A 66 -10.07 -5.69 -18.38
C ASN A 66 -10.05 -4.54 -17.38
N ALA A 67 -8.89 -3.92 -17.13
CA ALA A 67 -8.73 -2.90 -16.11
C ALA A 67 -9.44 -1.60 -16.51
N THR A 68 -9.96 -0.88 -15.51
CA THR A 68 -10.47 0.47 -15.75
C THR A 68 -9.31 1.46 -15.90
N PRO A 69 -9.53 2.64 -16.52
CA PRO A 69 -8.51 3.69 -16.57
C PRO A 69 -7.98 4.07 -15.18
N THR A 70 -8.86 4.09 -14.16
CA THR A 70 -8.48 4.38 -12.78
C THR A 70 -7.57 3.29 -12.21
N GLU A 71 -7.83 2.01 -12.52
CA GLU A 71 -6.95 0.93 -12.09
C GLU A 71 -5.57 1.01 -12.74
N GLU A 72 -5.51 1.28 -14.04
CA GLU A 72 -4.25 1.39 -14.79
C GLU A 72 -3.42 2.60 -14.40
N GLN A 73 -4.07 3.74 -14.12
CA GLN A 73 -3.39 5.01 -13.83
C GLN A 73 -3.11 5.21 -12.34
N ILE A 74 -3.87 4.55 -11.45
CA ILE A 74 -3.77 4.76 -10.00
C ILE A 74 -3.45 3.47 -9.28
N LEU A 75 -4.34 2.47 -9.31
CA LEU A 75 -4.22 1.28 -8.45
C LEU A 75 -2.96 0.45 -8.75
N PHE A 76 -2.72 0.09 -10.01
CA PHE A 76 -1.58 -0.76 -10.34
C PHE A 76 -0.24 -0.05 -10.13
N PRO A 77 -0.08 1.23 -10.53
CA PRO A 77 1.13 2.00 -10.25
C PRO A 77 1.41 2.13 -8.75
N VAL A 78 0.43 2.57 -7.95
CA VAL A 78 0.65 2.79 -6.51
C VAL A 78 0.97 1.49 -5.78
N VAL A 79 0.29 0.39 -6.10
CA VAL A 79 0.58 -0.92 -5.49
C VAL A 79 1.99 -1.38 -5.84
N ASN A 80 2.42 -1.19 -7.08
CA ASN A 80 3.78 -1.54 -7.48
C ASN A 80 4.82 -0.66 -6.79
N GLU A 81 4.63 0.66 -6.76
CA GLU A 81 5.54 1.60 -6.09
C GLU A 81 5.64 1.31 -4.59
N LEU A 82 4.51 1.18 -3.89
CA LEU A 82 4.48 0.85 -2.47
C LEU A 82 5.18 -0.49 -2.19
N TYR A 83 4.95 -1.50 -3.02
CA TYR A 83 5.67 -2.77 -2.87
C TYR A 83 7.18 -2.61 -3.05
N GLN A 84 7.64 -1.79 -4.00
CA GLN A 84 9.07 -1.56 -4.21
C GLN A 84 9.71 -0.78 -3.07
N ILE A 85 9.03 0.21 -2.50
CA ILE A 85 9.51 0.97 -1.33
C ILE A 85 9.58 0.04 -0.12
N LEU A 86 8.50 -0.68 0.16
CA LEU A 86 8.36 -1.51 1.36
C LEU A 86 9.00 -2.91 1.21
N LYS A 87 9.69 -3.21 0.11
CA LYS A 87 10.39 -4.51 -0.04
C LYS A 87 11.55 -4.65 0.94
N VAL A 88 12.02 -3.55 1.52
CA VAL A 88 13.13 -3.50 2.49
C VAL A 88 12.92 -4.53 3.60
N PRO A 89 13.93 -5.37 3.90
CA PRO A 89 13.88 -6.31 5.00
C PRO A 89 14.09 -5.59 6.34
N VAL A 90 13.23 -5.87 7.32
CA VAL A 90 13.43 -5.42 8.71
C VAL A 90 14.19 -6.52 9.43
N ARG A 91 15.53 -6.43 9.43
CA ARG A 91 16.38 -7.39 10.12
C ARG A 91 16.68 -6.89 11.53
N GLY A 92 15.74 -7.16 12.43
CA GLY A 92 16.02 -7.25 13.87
C GLY A 92 15.94 -5.97 14.69
N LYS A 93 15.93 -4.76 14.12
CA LYS A 93 15.66 -3.52 14.85
C LYS A 93 14.92 -2.49 14.01
N ILE A 94 14.00 -1.78 14.66
CA ILE A 94 13.35 -0.60 14.09
C ILE A 94 14.37 0.56 14.16
N ASN A 95 14.68 1.16 13.01
CA ASN A 95 15.68 2.22 12.93
C ASN A 95 15.18 3.38 12.05
N GLN A 96 15.97 4.45 11.99
CA GLN A 96 15.63 5.64 11.23
C GLN A 96 15.34 5.34 9.75
N PHE A 97 16.11 4.44 9.12
CA PHE A 97 15.88 4.03 7.73
C PHE A 97 14.53 3.34 7.51
N PHE A 98 14.08 2.52 8.47
CA PHE A 98 12.75 1.93 8.43
C PHE A 98 11.65 3.01 8.49
N ILE A 99 11.80 3.99 9.37
CA ILE A 99 10.85 5.10 9.50
C ILE A 99 10.80 5.91 8.20
N GLU A 100 11.94 6.27 7.63
CA GLU A 100 12.04 6.99 6.35
C GLU A 100 11.41 6.20 5.19
N THR A 101 11.55 4.87 5.20
CA THR A 101 10.90 3.98 4.24
C THR A 101 9.38 4.05 4.36
N LEU A 102 8.84 4.05 5.58
CA LEU A 102 7.40 4.21 5.82
C LEU A 102 6.90 5.60 5.42
N GLU A 103 7.65 6.66 5.73
CA GLU A 103 7.31 8.04 5.35
C GLU A 103 7.30 8.22 3.83
N SER A 104 8.24 7.60 3.13
CA SER A 104 8.26 7.57 1.66
C SER A 104 7.02 6.86 1.09
N ALA A 105 6.64 5.72 1.68
CA ALA A 105 5.43 5.02 1.29
C ALA A 105 4.16 5.83 1.60
N LEU A 106 4.13 6.57 2.72
CA LEU A 106 3.03 7.46 3.08
C LEU A 106 2.88 8.59 2.04
N ALA A 107 3.99 9.23 1.67
CA ALA A 107 4.01 10.30 0.68
C ALA A 107 3.46 9.83 -0.69
N VAL A 108 3.89 8.65 -1.14
CA VAL A 108 3.37 8.03 -2.37
C VAL A 108 1.88 7.74 -2.24
N THR A 109 1.44 7.12 -1.14
CA THR A 109 0.01 6.80 -0.93
C THR A 109 -0.86 8.05 -1.02
N ARG A 110 -0.45 9.13 -0.34
CA ARG A 110 -1.16 10.43 -0.36
C ARG A 110 -1.17 11.08 -1.74
N SER A 111 -0.04 11.02 -2.46
CA SER A 111 0.05 11.52 -3.82
C SER A 111 -0.97 10.86 -4.75
N TYR A 112 -1.16 9.54 -4.63
CA TYR A 112 -2.16 8.81 -5.42
C TYR A 112 -3.59 9.02 -4.93
N LEU A 113 -3.84 9.13 -3.62
CA LEU A 113 -5.15 9.50 -3.08
C LEU A 113 -5.66 10.83 -3.66
N ASN A 114 -4.77 11.82 -3.78
CA ASN A 114 -5.11 13.13 -4.36
C ASN A 114 -5.38 13.09 -5.89
N LYS A 115 -4.99 12.01 -6.57
CA LYS A 115 -5.27 11.81 -8.00
C LYS A 115 -6.61 11.11 -8.25
N ILE A 116 -7.21 10.51 -7.22
CA ILE A 116 -8.53 9.90 -7.36
C ILE A 116 -9.55 11.04 -7.44
N PRO A 117 -10.36 11.11 -8.50
CA PRO A 117 -11.39 12.14 -8.61
C PRO A 117 -12.29 12.12 -7.36
N HIS A 118 -12.54 13.29 -6.78
CA HIS A 118 -13.56 13.45 -5.72
C HIS A 118 -15.00 13.27 -6.23
N ALA A 119 -15.17 12.98 -7.52
CA ALA A 119 -16.45 12.85 -8.16
C ALA A 119 -17.20 11.64 -7.59
N ASP A 120 -18.30 11.97 -6.91
CA ASP A 120 -19.41 11.14 -6.48
C ASP A 120 -19.18 10.29 -5.21
N LEU A 121 -19.13 10.98 -4.06
CA LEU A 121 -19.75 10.51 -2.81
C LEU A 121 -21.19 11.04 -2.73
#